data_AF-R7P3K6-F1
#
_entry.id   AF-R7P3K6-F1
#
_cell.length_a   1.000
_cell.length_b   1.000
_cell.length_c   1.000
_cell.angle_alpha   90.00
_cell.angle_beta   90.00
_cell.angle_gamma   90.00
#
_symmetry.space_group_name_H-M   'P 1'
#
loop_
_entity.id
_entity.type
_entity.pdbx_description
1 polymer ?
#
loop_
_entity_poly.entity_id
_entity_poly.type
_entity_poly.pdbx_seq_one_letter_code
_entity_poly.pdbx_strand_id
1 'polypeptide(L)'
;MNYLSIGTKYISKSLFQPIKNGNGFKPYGGIWATIHNKEYKNYNEWMDYVILNPYILFNVYKDNPLEIPAVYLTLKENTSIFKLNDKEALDYLLKTYPLNNWIDFEKLTQNYDGIYIDILELARCTTKEQFNNLLSYSVNTLILFNPDCIDYYQKTTIKIDSLNFDPASLEMGYTINIDDNHETIGLENTDIINLLERIKKYIKDNNLPYDINSFLKLEQVFKNDINKTDIPIPKKEALLIRKAFHSI
;
A
#
# COMPACT_ATOMS: atom_id res chain seq x y z
N MET A 1 9.89 10.90 -10.94
CA MET A 1 8.41 11.02 -10.90
C MET A 1 7.98 10.74 -9.48
N ASN A 2 7.03 11.50 -8.96
CA ASN A 2 6.78 11.54 -7.52
C ASN A 2 5.41 10.96 -7.19
N TYR A 3 5.32 10.26 -6.08
CA TYR A 3 4.15 9.50 -5.70
C TYR A 3 3.81 9.72 -4.23
N LEU A 4 2.56 9.50 -3.85
CA LEU A 4 2.12 9.60 -2.47
C LEU A 4 1.49 8.29 -2.01
N SER A 5 2.03 7.71 -0.95
CA SER A 5 1.47 6.55 -0.26
C SER A 5 0.86 7.00 1.06
N ILE A 6 -0.36 6.56 1.36
CA ILE A 6 -1.07 6.92 2.59
C ILE A 6 -1.04 5.77 3.60
N GLY A 7 -1.09 6.10 4.89
CA GLY A 7 -1.19 5.14 6.00
C GLY A 7 0.05 5.03 6.90
N THR A 8 1.18 5.64 6.53
CA THR A 8 2.41 5.61 7.32
C THR A 8 3.28 6.82 7.01
N LYS A 9 4.15 7.23 7.95
CA LYS A 9 5.25 8.20 7.74
C LYS A 9 6.62 7.51 7.67
N TYR A 10 6.64 6.18 7.65
CA TYR A 10 7.87 5.40 7.81
C TYR A 10 7.90 4.20 6.88
N ILE A 11 9.03 4.02 6.22
CA ILE A 11 9.32 2.89 5.31
C ILE A 11 10.58 2.18 5.80
N SER A 12 10.51 0.84 5.92
CA SER A 12 11.64 0.00 6.28
C SER A 12 11.58 -1.33 5.53
N LYS A 13 12.76 -1.85 5.17
CA LYS A 13 12.90 -3.18 4.55
C LYS A 13 12.30 -4.29 5.41
N SER A 14 12.45 -4.23 6.74
CA SER A 14 11.87 -5.23 7.64
C SER A 14 10.35 -5.26 7.63
N LEU A 15 9.70 -4.14 7.28
CA LEU A 15 8.26 -4.02 7.25
C LEU A 15 7.68 -4.21 5.84
N PHE A 16 8.52 -4.09 4.80
CA PHE A 16 8.12 -4.33 3.42
C PHE A 16 7.53 -5.74 3.24
N GLN A 17 6.31 -5.83 2.74
CA GLN A 17 5.66 -7.10 2.45
C GLN A 17 5.85 -7.43 0.96
N PRO A 18 6.48 -8.56 0.60
CA PRO A 18 6.58 -8.97 -0.80
C PRO A 18 5.21 -9.14 -1.45
N ILE A 19 5.17 -8.98 -2.77
CA ILE A 19 3.96 -9.22 -3.56
C ILE A 19 3.55 -10.67 -3.44
N LYS A 20 2.25 -10.90 -3.25
CA LYS A 20 1.60 -12.20 -3.28
C LYS A 20 0.32 -12.14 -4.09
N ASN A 21 0.10 -13.12 -4.96
CA ASN A 21 -1.19 -13.22 -5.65
C ASN A 21 -2.29 -13.52 -4.63
N GLY A 22 -3.41 -12.80 -4.72
CA GLY A 22 -4.57 -13.03 -3.87
C GLY A 22 -5.57 -13.99 -4.51
N ASN A 23 -6.66 -14.28 -3.79
CA ASN A 23 -7.82 -15.01 -4.35
C ASN A 23 -8.67 -14.14 -5.31
N GLY A 24 -8.33 -12.86 -5.46
CA GLY A 24 -9.01 -11.92 -6.35
C GLY A 24 -8.03 -11.28 -7.34
N PHE A 25 -8.44 -10.18 -7.96
CA PHE A 25 -7.68 -9.53 -9.03
C PHE A 25 -6.60 -8.55 -8.55
N LYS A 26 -6.58 -8.21 -7.25
CA LYS A 26 -5.50 -7.43 -6.58
C LYS A 26 -4.43 -8.37 -6.02
N PRO A 27 -3.13 -8.02 -6.14
CA PRO A 27 -2.12 -8.62 -5.29
C PRO A 27 -2.21 -8.10 -3.84
N TYR A 28 -1.60 -8.82 -2.91
CA TYR A 28 -1.25 -8.34 -1.58
C TYR A 28 0.22 -7.88 -1.54
N GLY A 29 0.56 -7.07 -0.54
CA GLY A 29 1.92 -6.57 -0.34
C GLY A 29 2.27 -5.41 -1.27
N GLY A 30 3.57 -5.10 -1.36
CA GLY A 30 4.09 -3.95 -2.09
C GLY A 30 3.85 -2.61 -1.37
N ILE A 31 4.38 -1.54 -1.95
CA ILE A 31 4.05 -0.17 -1.54
C ILE A 31 3.08 0.41 -2.56
N TRP A 32 1.88 0.76 -2.09
CA TRP A 32 0.81 1.32 -2.91
C TRP A 32 0.86 2.84 -2.84
N ALA A 33 0.83 3.50 -3.98
CA ALA A 33 0.88 4.95 -4.07
C ALA A 33 0.10 5.46 -5.29
N THR A 34 -0.25 6.73 -5.30
CA THR A 34 -0.76 7.42 -6.50
C THR A 34 0.27 8.43 -6.99
N ILE A 35 0.17 8.86 -8.25
CA ILE A 35 0.99 9.96 -8.76
C ILE A 35 0.68 11.22 -7.94
N HIS A 36 1.72 11.97 -7.59
CA HIS A 36 1.58 13.28 -6.99
C HIS A 36 2.06 14.36 -7.96
N ASN A 37 1.10 15.14 -8.49
CA ASN A 37 1.39 16.22 -9.42
C ASN A 37 1.81 17.49 -8.66
N LYS A 38 2.99 18.03 -9.00
CA LYS A 38 3.52 19.26 -8.40
C LYS A 38 2.67 20.51 -8.70
N GLU A 39 1.87 20.49 -9.76
CA GLU A 39 0.93 21.57 -10.11
C GLU A 39 -0.33 21.52 -9.24
N TYR A 40 -0.73 20.32 -8.80
CA TYR A 40 -1.88 20.06 -7.94
C TYR A 40 -1.43 19.52 -6.58
N LYS A 41 -0.65 20.33 -5.84
CA LYS A 41 0.03 19.91 -4.59
C LYS A 41 -0.88 19.37 -3.49
N ASN A 42 -2.17 19.73 -3.50
CA ASN A 42 -3.14 19.26 -2.51
C ASN A 42 -4.03 18.13 -3.04
N TYR A 43 -3.73 17.57 -4.22
CA TYR A 43 -4.53 16.51 -4.83
C TYR A 43 -3.95 15.13 -4.56
N ASN A 44 -4.83 14.19 -4.23
CA ASN A 44 -4.50 12.78 -4.13
C ASN A 44 -5.74 11.90 -4.37
N GLU A 45 -5.70 11.06 -5.41
CA GLU A 45 -6.82 10.17 -5.76
C GLU A 45 -7.26 9.23 -4.61
N TRP A 46 -6.30 8.70 -3.84
CA TRP A 46 -6.62 7.86 -2.68
C TRP A 46 -7.36 8.65 -1.60
N MET A 47 -6.99 9.92 -1.38
CA MET A 47 -7.65 10.76 -0.39
C MET A 47 -9.08 11.13 -0.81
N ASP A 48 -9.30 11.44 -2.09
CA ASP A 48 -10.64 11.64 -2.64
C ASP A 48 -11.51 10.39 -2.42
N TYR A 49 -10.97 9.21 -2.73
CA TYR A 49 -11.66 7.95 -2.49
C TYR A 49 -11.99 7.76 -1.00
N VAL A 50 -11.05 8.05 -0.10
CA VAL A 50 -11.24 7.90 1.34
C VAL A 50 -12.28 8.89 1.90
N ILE A 51 -12.32 10.14 1.41
CA ILE A 51 -13.33 11.14 1.82
C ILE A 51 -14.73 10.73 1.38
N LEU A 52 -14.87 10.26 0.13
CA LEU A 52 -16.15 9.76 -0.39
C LEU A 52 -16.60 8.45 0.29
N ASN A 53 -15.70 7.78 1.02
CA ASN A 53 -15.95 6.54 1.74
C ASN A 53 -15.63 6.70 3.24
N PRO A 54 -16.42 7.49 3.99
CA PRO A 54 -16.09 7.90 5.36
C PRO A 54 -15.90 6.74 6.35
N TYR A 55 -16.48 5.57 6.08
CA TYR A 55 -16.24 4.37 6.87
C TYR A 55 -14.75 3.98 6.91
N ILE A 56 -13.96 4.32 5.87
CA ILE A 56 -12.52 4.09 5.85
C ILE A 56 -11.84 5.01 6.87
N LEU A 57 -12.16 6.30 6.88
CA LEU A 57 -11.62 7.28 7.84
C LEU A 57 -11.85 6.82 9.29
N PHE A 58 -13.10 6.53 9.64
CA PHE A 58 -13.47 6.26 11.04
C PHE A 58 -13.08 4.86 11.53
N ASN A 59 -12.85 3.89 10.63
CA ASN A 59 -12.43 2.53 11.02
C ASN A 59 -10.90 2.34 10.94
N VAL A 60 -10.28 2.84 9.87
CA VAL A 60 -8.83 2.66 9.65
C VAL A 60 -8.03 3.66 10.47
N TYR A 61 -8.44 4.93 10.49
CA TYR A 61 -7.73 6.04 11.14
C TYR A 61 -8.40 6.54 12.42
N LYS A 62 -9.14 5.66 13.11
CA LYS A 62 -9.96 5.97 14.29
C LYS A 62 -9.28 6.86 15.34
N ASP A 63 -7.98 6.69 15.56
CA ASP A 63 -7.24 7.42 16.60
C ASP A 63 -6.94 8.87 16.21
N ASN A 64 -6.81 9.16 14.91
CA ASN A 64 -6.66 10.51 14.38
C ASN A 64 -7.24 10.59 12.94
N PRO A 65 -8.58 10.65 12.80
CA PRO A 65 -9.22 10.54 11.49
C PRO A 65 -9.07 11.82 10.65
N LEU A 66 -8.52 12.90 11.21
CA LEU A 66 -8.33 14.19 10.55
C LEU A 66 -6.89 14.43 10.11
N GLU A 67 -5.92 13.65 10.57
CA GLU A 67 -4.54 13.74 10.13
C GLU A 67 -4.03 12.36 9.72
N ILE A 68 -3.95 12.16 8.40
CA ILE A 68 -3.57 10.90 7.81
C ILE A 68 -2.04 10.90 7.58
N PRO A 69 -1.30 9.95 8.16
CA PRO A 69 0.12 9.80 7.89
C PRO A 69 0.32 9.37 6.44
N ALA A 70 1.32 9.93 5.76
CA ALA A 70 1.67 9.58 4.40
C ALA A 70 3.19 9.67 4.18
N VAL A 71 3.64 9.11 3.06
CA VAL A 71 5.01 9.26 2.56
C VAL A 71 4.97 9.69 1.11
N TYR A 72 5.74 10.73 0.82
CA TYR A 72 5.99 11.21 -0.53
C TYR A 72 7.25 10.54 -1.06
N LEU A 73 7.11 9.79 -2.15
CA LEU A 73 8.14 8.93 -2.71
C LEU A 73 8.75 9.57 -3.95
N THR A 74 10.09 9.57 -3.99
CA THR A 74 10.86 9.84 -5.20
C THR A 74 11.55 8.56 -5.64
N LEU A 75 11.29 8.12 -6.86
CA LEU A 75 11.91 6.92 -7.43
C LEU A 75 13.23 7.25 -8.13
N LYS A 76 14.15 6.29 -8.15
CA LYS A 76 15.39 6.37 -8.93
C LYS A 76 15.09 6.44 -10.42
N GLU A 77 15.93 7.13 -11.19
CA GLU A 77 15.73 7.33 -12.62
C GLU A 77 15.64 6.03 -13.44
N ASN A 78 16.37 4.99 -13.01
CA ASN A 78 16.43 3.70 -13.70
C ASN A 78 15.36 2.70 -13.22
N THR A 79 14.38 3.14 -12.42
CA THR A 79 13.32 2.27 -11.91
C THR A 79 12.45 1.72 -13.05
N SER A 80 12.31 0.40 -13.12
CA SER A 80 11.51 -0.28 -14.15
C SER A 80 10.05 -0.40 -13.72
N ILE A 81 9.21 0.53 -14.16
CA ILE A 81 7.75 0.49 -13.90
C ILE A 81 7.01 0.04 -15.16
N PHE A 82 6.28 -1.07 -15.08
CA PHE A 82 5.34 -1.46 -16.14
C PHE A 82 4.14 -0.51 -16.14
N LYS A 83 3.79 0.07 -17.29
CA LYS A 83 2.60 0.92 -17.43
C LYS A 83 1.47 0.10 -18.03
N LEU A 84 0.40 -0.08 -17.25
CA LEU A 84 -0.84 -0.70 -17.67
C LEU A 84 -1.88 0.41 -17.87
N ASN A 85 -1.93 0.95 -19.08
CA ASN A 85 -2.79 2.09 -19.45
C ASN A 85 -3.55 1.88 -20.77
N ASP A 86 -3.36 0.75 -21.43
CA ASP A 86 -4.08 0.42 -22.65
C ASP A 86 -4.33 -1.10 -22.78
N LYS A 87 -5.05 -1.46 -23.84
CA LYS A 87 -5.41 -2.84 -24.14
C LYS A 87 -4.20 -3.70 -24.52
N GLU A 88 -3.22 -3.16 -25.22
CA GLU A 88 -2.04 -3.92 -25.67
C GLU A 88 -1.18 -4.32 -24.47
N ALA A 89 -0.98 -3.40 -23.53
CA ALA A 89 -0.31 -3.64 -22.27
C ALA A 89 -1.03 -4.70 -21.43
N LEU A 90 -2.37 -4.65 -21.37
CA LEU A 90 -3.15 -5.67 -20.66
C LEU A 90 -3.03 -7.03 -21.33
N ASP A 91 -3.22 -7.10 -22.65
CA ASP A 91 -3.14 -8.35 -23.41
C ASP A 91 -1.72 -8.96 -23.33
N TYR A 92 -0.67 -8.13 -23.31
CA TYR A 92 0.70 -8.55 -23.03
C TYR A 92 0.85 -9.19 -21.65
N LEU A 93 0.35 -8.54 -20.59
CA LEU A 93 0.45 -9.09 -19.23
C LEU A 93 -0.30 -10.41 -19.09
N LEU A 94 -1.53 -10.48 -19.62
CA LEU A 94 -2.35 -11.69 -19.56
C LEU A 94 -1.73 -12.87 -20.33
N LYS A 95 -0.96 -12.59 -21.39
CA LYS A 95 -0.23 -13.60 -22.14
C LYS A 95 1.08 -14.02 -21.47
N THR A 96 1.82 -13.06 -20.91
CA THR A 96 3.20 -13.25 -20.46
C THR A 96 3.28 -13.68 -18.99
N TYR A 97 2.37 -13.19 -18.16
CA TYR A 97 2.27 -13.50 -16.74
C TYR A 97 0.86 -14.02 -16.40
N PRO A 98 0.40 -15.16 -16.96
CA PRO A 98 -0.93 -15.68 -16.68
C PRO A 98 -1.02 -16.38 -15.32
N LEU A 99 -2.07 -16.08 -14.57
CA LEU A 99 -2.53 -16.84 -13.39
C LEU A 99 -4.05 -16.76 -13.27
N ASN A 100 -4.75 -17.90 -13.33
CA ASN A 100 -6.20 -18.00 -13.13
C ASN A 100 -7.02 -16.95 -13.92
N ASN A 101 -6.76 -16.83 -15.23
CA ASN A 101 -7.38 -15.84 -16.14
C ASN A 101 -7.08 -14.36 -15.81
N TRP A 102 -6.07 -14.10 -14.99
CA TRP A 102 -5.59 -12.76 -14.66
C TRP A 102 -4.05 -12.71 -14.64
N ILE A 103 -3.50 -11.64 -14.06
CA ILE A 103 -2.08 -11.34 -14.00
C ILE A 103 -1.44 -12.05 -12.79
N ASP A 104 -0.35 -12.76 -13.04
CA ASP A 104 0.57 -13.31 -12.06
C ASP A 104 1.55 -12.21 -11.59
N PHE A 105 1.17 -11.49 -10.54
CA PHE A 105 1.97 -10.39 -10.00
C PHE A 105 3.28 -10.89 -9.38
N GLU A 106 3.30 -12.09 -8.81
CA GLU A 106 4.54 -12.67 -8.27
C GLU A 106 5.58 -12.90 -9.37
N LYS A 107 5.18 -13.43 -10.54
CA LYS A 107 6.09 -13.52 -11.68
C LYS A 107 6.49 -12.15 -12.23
N LEU A 108 5.55 -11.21 -12.29
CA LEU A 108 5.83 -9.85 -12.78
C LEU A 108 6.95 -9.15 -11.98
N THR A 109 7.02 -9.41 -10.67
CA THR A 109 8.07 -8.84 -9.79
C THR A 109 9.50 -9.24 -10.17
N GLN A 110 9.68 -10.28 -10.99
CA GLN A 110 10.99 -10.73 -11.43
C GLN A 110 11.56 -9.85 -12.57
N ASN A 111 10.71 -9.05 -13.21
CA ASN A 111 11.08 -8.26 -14.39
C ASN A 111 10.90 -6.75 -14.21
N TYR A 112 10.14 -6.32 -13.21
CA TYR A 112 9.82 -4.92 -12.95
C TYR A 112 9.95 -4.58 -11.47
N ASP A 113 10.31 -3.34 -11.17
CA ASP A 113 10.32 -2.80 -9.82
C ASP A 113 8.90 -2.41 -9.34
N GLY A 114 7.96 -2.25 -10.27
CA GLY A 114 6.57 -1.97 -9.97
C GLY A 114 5.68 -1.93 -11.21
N ILE A 115 4.38 -1.74 -10.98
CA ILE A 115 3.37 -1.54 -12.01
C ILE A 115 2.56 -0.28 -11.70
N TYR A 116 2.33 0.56 -12.70
CA TYR A 116 1.36 1.63 -12.66
C TYR A 116 0.12 1.24 -13.45
N ILE A 117 -1.05 1.29 -12.82
CA ILE A 117 -2.34 0.90 -13.38
C ILE A 117 -3.17 2.18 -13.54
N ASP A 118 -3.44 2.55 -14.78
CA ASP A 118 -4.31 3.67 -15.14
C ASP A 118 -5.73 3.14 -15.42
N ILE A 119 -6.53 3.05 -14.36
CA ILE A 119 -7.89 2.48 -14.46
C ILE A 119 -8.75 3.32 -15.39
N LEU A 120 -8.58 4.64 -15.39
CA LEU A 120 -9.40 5.55 -16.17
C LEU A 120 -9.15 5.38 -17.67
N GLU A 121 -7.90 5.25 -18.10
CA GLU A 121 -7.59 4.94 -19.50
C GLU A 121 -8.04 3.51 -19.87
N LEU A 122 -7.80 2.53 -19.00
CA LEU A 122 -8.23 1.14 -19.24
C LEU A 122 -9.76 1.02 -19.36
N ALA A 123 -10.52 1.83 -18.64
CA ALA A 123 -11.99 1.85 -18.73
C ALA A 123 -12.49 2.12 -20.16
N ARG A 124 -11.71 2.84 -20.96
CA ARG A 124 -12.06 3.22 -22.33
C ARG A 124 -11.74 2.14 -23.35
N CYS A 125 -10.81 1.24 -23.06
CA CYS A 125 -10.28 0.28 -24.03
C CYS A 125 -10.43 -1.20 -23.64
N THR A 126 -10.94 -1.49 -22.45
CA THR A 126 -11.14 -2.86 -21.96
C THR A 126 -12.57 -3.33 -22.11
N THR A 127 -12.79 -4.65 -22.11
CA THR A 127 -14.15 -5.20 -22.07
C THR A 127 -14.79 -4.93 -20.70
N LYS A 128 -16.13 -5.00 -20.63
CA LYS A 128 -16.85 -4.86 -19.34
C LYS A 128 -16.35 -5.83 -18.27
N GLU A 129 -16.03 -7.06 -18.66
CA GLU A 129 -15.50 -8.09 -17.75
C GLU A 129 -14.11 -7.70 -17.23
N GLN A 130 -13.19 -7.32 -18.13
CA GLN A 130 -11.85 -6.87 -17.75
C GLN A 130 -11.91 -5.62 -16.86
N PHE A 131 -12.80 -4.68 -17.18
CA PHE A 131 -12.99 -3.47 -16.39
C PHE A 131 -13.52 -3.80 -14.98
N ASN A 132 -14.45 -4.74 -14.84
CA ASN A 132 -14.93 -5.17 -13.53
C ASN A 132 -13.80 -5.71 -12.64
N ASN A 133 -12.82 -6.42 -13.23
CA ASN A 133 -11.65 -6.88 -12.50
C ASN A 133 -10.74 -5.71 -12.08
N LEU A 134 -10.67 -4.65 -12.88
CA LEU A 134 -9.92 -3.43 -12.58
C LEU A 134 -10.61 -2.53 -11.55
N LEU A 135 -11.93 -2.63 -11.37
CA LEU A 135 -12.66 -1.86 -10.34
C LEU A 135 -12.17 -2.19 -8.93
N SER A 136 -11.67 -3.42 -8.72
CA SER A 136 -10.87 -3.73 -7.54
C SER A 136 -9.49 -3.10 -7.65
N TYR A 137 -9.31 -1.84 -7.99
CA TYR A 137 -8.09 -1.05 -7.73
C TYR A 137 -8.47 0.32 -7.18
N SER A 138 -9.76 0.69 -7.32
CA SER A 138 -10.41 1.89 -6.79
C SER A 138 -9.98 3.19 -7.47
N VAL A 139 -8.68 3.39 -7.65
CA VAL A 139 -8.06 4.60 -8.23
C VAL A 139 -6.83 4.24 -9.05
N ASN A 140 -6.33 5.16 -9.88
CA ASN A 140 -5.07 4.93 -10.57
C ASN A 140 -3.97 4.71 -9.54
N THR A 141 -3.19 3.65 -9.70
CA THR A 141 -2.30 3.22 -8.62
C THR A 141 -0.98 2.72 -9.14
N LEU A 142 0.08 3.15 -8.48
CA LEU A 142 1.39 2.53 -8.49
C LEU A 142 1.41 1.44 -7.42
N ILE A 143 1.96 0.27 -7.76
CA ILE A 143 2.31 -0.78 -6.82
C ILE A 143 3.80 -1.06 -7.00
N LEU A 144 4.60 -0.70 -6.01
CA LEU A 144 6.04 -0.99 -6.00
C LEU A 144 6.29 -2.36 -5.39
N PHE A 145 7.03 -3.18 -6.13
CA PHE A 145 7.42 -4.54 -5.80
C PHE A 145 8.80 -4.58 -5.13
N ASN A 146 9.62 -3.56 -5.37
CA ASN A 146 10.97 -3.46 -4.88
C ASN A 146 11.16 -2.14 -4.11
N PRO A 147 11.36 -2.14 -2.78
CA PRO A 147 11.60 -0.91 -2.05
C PRO A 147 12.91 -0.23 -2.47
N ASP A 148 13.90 -0.97 -2.99
CA ASP A 148 15.20 -0.41 -3.39
C ASP A 148 15.13 0.50 -4.63
N CYS A 149 13.99 0.57 -5.32
CA CYS A 149 13.78 1.53 -6.40
C CYS A 149 13.47 2.95 -5.90
N ILE A 150 13.14 3.11 -4.63
CA ILE A 150 12.93 4.43 -4.02
C ILE A 150 14.30 5.05 -3.76
N ASP A 151 14.49 6.28 -4.26
CA ASP A 151 15.70 7.06 -4.03
C ASP A 151 15.68 7.64 -2.61
N TYR A 152 14.61 8.37 -2.31
CA TYR A 152 14.30 8.86 -0.97
C TYR A 152 12.79 9.00 -0.80
N TYR A 153 12.36 9.14 0.45
CA TYR A 153 10.99 9.54 0.77
C TYR A 153 10.99 10.73 1.71
N GLN A 154 9.89 11.48 1.73
CA GLN A 154 9.64 12.56 2.67
C GLN A 154 8.44 12.17 3.52
N LYS A 155 8.51 12.46 4.81
CA LYS A 155 7.37 12.32 5.71
C LYS A 155 6.28 13.28 5.27
N THR A 156 5.05 12.84 5.27
CA THR A 156 3.92 13.66 4.82
C THR A 156 2.75 13.52 5.78
N THR A 157 2.02 14.61 5.97
CA THR A 157 0.77 14.64 6.71
C THR A 157 -0.31 15.18 5.80
N ILE A 158 -1.39 14.41 5.63
CA ILE A 158 -2.59 14.88 4.95
C ILE A 158 -3.57 15.31 6.03
N LYS A 159 -3.91 16.59 6.08
CA LYS A 159 -4.85 17.15 7.04
C LYS A 159 -6.20 17.34 6.37
N ILE A 160 -7.25 16.78 6.95
CA ILE A 160 -8.63 17.00 6.49
C ILE A 160 -9.12 18.32 7.10
N ASP A 161 -9.32 19.31 6.24
CA ASP A 161 -9.72 20.66 6.62
C ASP A 161 -11.25 20.80 6.63
N SER A 162 -11.96 20.03 5.78
CA SER A 162 -13.41 19.96 5.79
C SER A 162 -13.88 18.57 5.37
N LEU A 163 -14.89 18.04 6.07
CA LEU A 163 -15.61 16.85 5.66
C LEU A 163 -16.76 17.28 4.75
N ASN A 164 -16.44 17.77 3.55
CA ASN A 164 -17.45 17.99 2.54
C ASN A 164 -17.65 16.70 1.73
N PHE A 165 -18.77 16.02 1.97
CA PHE A 165 -19.13 14.80 1.26
C PHE A 165 -19.88 15.08 -0.05
N ASP A 166 -20.02 16.36 -0.46
CA ASP A 166 -20.62 16.73 -1.73
C ASP A 166 -19.67 16.43 -2.89
N PRO A 167 -19.99 15.45 -3.77
CA PRO A 167 -19.18 15.11 -4.94
C PRO A 167 -19.07 16.26 -5.95
N ALA A 168 -19.95 17.27 -5.86
CA ALA A 168 -19.94 18.44 -6.73
C ALA A 168 -19.04 19.57 -6.23
N SER A 169 -18.45 19.45 -5.04
CA SER A 169 -17.58 20.49 -4.49
C SER A 169 -16.18 20.46 -5.13
N LEU A 170 -15.70 21.63 -5.55
CA LEU A 170 -14.36 21.82 -6.13
C LEU A 170 -13.27 22.05 -5.07
N GLU A 171 -13.67 22.27 -3.81
CA GLU A 171 -12.72 22.45 -2.72
C GLU A 171 -12.27 21.08 -2.23
N MET A 172 -10.98 20.77 -2.44
CA MET A 172 -10.37 19.62 -1.80
C MET A 172 -10.45 19.83 -0.29
N GLY A 173 -11.23 18.99 0.40
CA GLY A 173 -11.43 19.07 1.85
C GLY A 173 -10.18 18.72 2.68
N TYR A 174 -8.98 18.81 2.10
CA TYR A 174 -7.73 18.44 2.72
C TYR A 174 -6.51 19.19 2.15
N THR A 175 -5.47 19.30 2.97
CA THR A 175 -4.15 19.85 2.64
C THR A 175 -3.09 18.77 2.78
N ILE A 176 -2.11 18.75 1.86
CA ILE A 176 -0.97 17.82 1.90
C ILE A 176 0.29 18.58 2.32
N ASN A 177 0.83 18.24 3.48
CA ASN A 177 2.05 18.84 4.02
C ASN A 177 3.21 17.85 3.91
N ILE A 178 4.15 18.12 3.01
CA ILE A 178 5.34 17.30 2.77
C ILE A 178 6.52 17.94 3.52
N ASP A 179 7.16 17.18 4.40
CA ASP A 179 8.34 17.64 5.14
C ASP A 179 9.54 17.83 4.18
N ASP A 180 10.40 18.80 4.45
CA ASP A 180 11.57 19.08 3.59
C ASP A 180 12.68 18.01 3.68
N ASN A 181 12.67 17.19 4.73
CA ASN A 181 13.73 16.22 5.00
C ASN A 181 13.61 14.99 4.09
N HIS A 182 14.70 14.70 3.36
CA HIS A 182 14.85 13.46 2.61
C HIS A 182 15.30 12.32 3.50
N GLU A 183 14.46 11.30 3.62
CA GLU A 183 14.69 10.09 4.38
C GLU A 183 15.11 8.95 3.45
N THR A 184 16.05 8.12 3.90
CA THR A 184 16.37 6.85 3.24
C THR A 184 15.51 5.73 3.80
N ILE A 185 15.25 4.69 3.01
CA ILE A 185 14.55 3.51 3.51
C ILE A 185 15.33 2.89 4.67
N GLY A 186 14.64 2.68 5.79
CA GLY A 186 15.22 2.04 6.96
C GLY A 186 15.75 0.65 6.61
N LEU A 187 17.00 0.39 7.02
CA LEU A 187 17.64 -0.92 6.84
C LEU A 187 16.86 -2.03 7.54
N GLU A 188 17.26 -3.26 7.27
CA GLU A 188 16.76 -4.41 8.01
C GLU A 188 17.11 -4.26 9.51
N ASN A 189 16.09 -4.41 10.34
CA ASN A 189 16.18 -4.38 11.78
C ASN A 189 16.04 -5.81 12.32
N THR A 190 17.12 -6.31 12.92
CA THR A 190 17.22 -7.67 13.45
C THR A 190 16.21 -7.94 14.57
N ASP A 191 15.87 -6.95 15.40
CA ASP A 191 14.87 -7.12 16.47
C ASP A 191 13.47 -7.34 15.89
N ILE A 192 13.13 -6.59 14.83
CA ILE A 192 11.85 -6.78 14.12
C ILE A 192 11.81 -8.15 13.46
N ILE A 193 12.90 -8.57 12.80
CA ILE A 193 13.00 -9.89 12.16
C ILE A 193 12.84 -11.02 13.20
N ASN A 194 13.57 -10.93 14.32
CA ASN A 194 13.50 -11.92 15.40
C ASN A 194 12.10 -11.98 16.01
N LEU A 195 11.44 -10.84 16.21
CA LEU A 195 10.06 -10.81 16.68
C LEU A 195 9.10 -11.49 15.69
N LEU A 196 9.23 -11.22 14.39
CA LEU A 196 8.42 -11.86 13.36
C LEU A 196 8.60 -13.38 13.36
N GLU A 197 9.83 -13.88 13.48
CA GLU A 197 10.10 -15.32 13.55
C GLU A 197 9.50 -15.96 14.80
N ARG A 198 9.55 -15.29 15.96
CA ARG A 198 8.88 -15.75 17.17
C ARG A 198 7.37 -15.82 17.01
N ILE A 199 6.75 -14.82 16.38
CA ILE A 199 5.31 -14.81 16.10
C ILE A 199 4.96 -15.97 15.15
N LYS A 200 5.72 -16.16 14.07
CA LYS A 200 5.51 -17.26 13.10
C LYS A 200 5.61 -18.63 13.77
N LYS A 201 6.63 -18.83 14.60
CA LYS A 201 6.80 -20.06 15.36
C LYS A 201 5.60 -20.31 16.27
N TYR A 202 5.11 -19.29 16.97
CA TYR A 202 3.93 -19.43 17.81
C TYR A 202 2.67 -19.79 17.01
N ILE A 203 2.46 -19.18 15.84
CA ILE A 203 1.35 -19.53 14.94
C ILE A 203 1.41 -21.01 14.55
N LYS A 204 2.59 -21.49 14.13
CA LYS A 204 2.81 -22.89 13.72
C LYS A 204 2.63 -23.86 14.89
N ASP A 205 3.29 -23.60 16.02
CA ASP A 205 3.25 -24.48 17.20
C ASP A 205 1.84 -24.62 17.79
N ASN A 206 0.96 -23.63 17.56
CA ASN A 206 -0.41 -23.62 18.06
C ASN A 206 -1.48 -23.85 16.96
N ASN A 207 -1.09 -24.11 15.71
CA ASN A 207 -2.00 -24.25 14.56
C ASN A 207 -3.04 -23.13 14.47
N LEU A 208 -2.61 -21.88 14.62
CA LEU A 208 -3.54 -20.75 14.60
C LEU A 208 -4.01 -20.44 13.17
N PRO A 209 -5.33 -20.41 12.90
CA PRO A 209 -5.87 -19.97 11.62
C PRO A 209 -5.72 -18.45 11.43
N TYR A 210 -5.83 -17.99 10.18
CA TYR A 210 -5.90 -16.56 9.88
C TYR A 210 -7.30 -15.99 10.16
N ASP A 211 -7.59 -15.72 11.44
CA ASP A 211 -8.86 -15.16 11.90
C ASP A 211 -8.70 -14.15 13.04
N ILE A 212 -9.81 -13.51 13.43
CA ILE A 212 -9.81 -12.46 14.45
C ILE A 212 -9.44 -12.97 15.84
N ASN A 213 -9.82 -14.21 16.18
CA ASN A 213 -9.52 -14.79 17.50
C ASN A 213 -8.03 -15.06 17.65
N SER A 214 -7.40 -15.60 16.59
CA SER A 214 -5.97 -15.83 16.51
C SER A 214 -5.20 -14.52 16.55
N PHE A 215 -5.71 -13.50 15.86
CA PHE A 215 -5.13 -12.16 15.89
C PHE A 215 -5.13 -11.57 17.31
N LEU A 216 -6.28 -11.57 18.00
CA LEU A 216 -6.39 -11.06 19.37
C LEU A 216 -5.50 -11.83 20.35
N LYS A 217 -5.40 -13.16 20.18
CA LYS A 217 -4.49 -14.00 20.99
C LYS A 217 -3.03 -13.61 20.78
N LEU A 218 -2.60 -13.43 19.54
CA LEU A 218 -1.22 -13.02 19.22
C LEU A 218 -0.92 -11.62 19.74
N GLU A 219 -1.85 -10.69 19.59
CA GLU A 219 -1.73 -9.34 20.13
C GLU A 219 -1.51 -9.38 21.64
N GLN A 220 -2.30 -10.18 22.36
CA GLN A 220 -2.14 -10.34 23.81
C GLN A 220 -0.79 -10.97 24.19
N VAL A 221 -0.35 -12.02 23.50
CA VAL A 221 0.90 -12.74 23.79
C VAL A 221 2.13 -11.87 23.52
N PHE A 222 2.14 -11.14 22.40
CA PHE A 222 3.30 -10.39 21.93
C PHE A 222 3.24 -8.89 22.23
N LYS A 223 2.20 -8.39 22.90
CA LYS A 223 1.99 -6.97 23.20
C LYS A 223 3.25 -6.27 23.71
N ASN A 224 3.91 -6.86 24.71
CA ASN A 224 5.08 -6.27 25.34
C ASN A 224 6.30 -6.24 24.40
N ASP A 225 6.49 -7.29 23.60
CA ASP A 225 7.59 -7.33 22.63
C ASP A 225 7.36 -6.34 21.49
N ILE A 226 6.13 -6.25 20.98
CA ILE A 226 5.75 -5.28 19.95
C ILE A 226 5.92 -3.85 20.47
N ASN A 227 5.50 -3.57 21.71
CA ASN A 227 5.65 -2.24 22.31
C ASN A 227 7.11 -1.80 22.45
N LYS A 228 8.04 -2.75 22.65
CA LYS A 228 9.48 -2.46 22.71
C LYS A 228 10.10 -2.12 21.36
N THR A 229 9.43 -2.45 20.25
CA THR A 229 9.93 -2.07 18.92
C THR A 229 9.74 -0.57 18.69
N ASP A 230 10.80 0.11 18.24
CA ASP A 230 10.77 1.53 17.87
C ASP A 230 10.21 1.73 16.45
N ILE A 231 9.03 1.16 16.19
CA ILE A 231 8.32 1.31 14.92
C ILE A 231 7.31 2.44 15.07
N PRO A 232 7.49 3.59 14.38
CA PRO A 232 6.60 4.75 14.49
C PRO A 232 5.39 4.63 13.54
N ILE A 233 4.78 3.44 13.45
CA ILE A 233 3.61 3.17 12.59
C ILE A 233 2.38 2.95 13.48
N PRO A 234 1.24 3.61 13.18
CA PRO A 234 -0.03 3.30 13.84
C PRO A 234 -0.43 1.83 13.67
N LYS A 235 -0.98 1.20 14.71
CA LYS A 235 -1.42 -0.21 14.67
C LYS A 235 -0.30 -1.18 14.24
N LYS A 236 0.95 -0.94 14.69
CA LYS A 236 2.12 -1.78 14.36
C LYS A 236 1.92 -3.25 14.75
N GLU A 237 1.13 -3.53 15.77
CA GLU A 237 0.72 -4.88 16.18
C GLU A 237 0.04 -5.61 15.02
N ALA A 238 -0.92 -4.94 14.38
CA ALA A 238 -1.65 -5.49 13.26
C ALA A 238 -0.79 -5.72 12.04
N LEU A 239 0.12 -4.78 11.76
CA LEU A 239 1.08 -4.92 10.68
C LEU A 239 1.98 -6.14 10.89
N LEU A 240 2.60 -6.27 12.07
CA LEU A 240 3.54 -7.35 12.38
C LEU A 240 2.85 -8.72 12.39
N ILE A 241 1.66 -8.83 12.98
CA ILE A 241 0.90 -10.09 13.04
C ILE A 241 0.45 -10.51 11.64
N ARG A 242 -0.11 -9.60 10.82
CA ARG A 242 -0.50 -9.92 9.43
C ARG A 242 0.71 -10.34 8.61
N LYS A 243 1.83 -9.63 8.75
CA LYS A 243 3.08 -9.98 8.06
C LYS A 243 3.55 -11.39 8.44
N ALA A 244 3.46 -11.75 9.72
CA ALA A 244 3.82 -13.10 10.17
C ALA A 244 2.92 -14.16 9.51
N PHE A 245 1.60 -13.98 9.49
CA PHE A 245 0.68 -14.91 8.82
C PHE A 245 0.95 -15.08 7.32
N HIS A 246 1.18 -13.99 6.59
CA HIS A 246 1.43 -14.04 5.15
C HIS A 246 2.80 -14.61 4.77
N SER A 247 3.66 -14.88 5.76
CA SER A 247 5.02 -15.39 5.56
C SER A 247 5.19 -16.84 6.04
N ILE A 248 4.08 -17.54 6.36
CA ILE A 248 4.03 -18.94 6.77
C ILE A 248 3.64 -19.80 5.57
#